data_AF-A0A818PET0-F1
#
_entry.id   AF-A0A818PET0-F1
#
_cell.length_a   1.000
_cell.length_b   1.000
_cell.length_c   1.000
_cell.angle_alpha   90.00
_cell.angle_beta   90.00
_cell.angle_gamma   90.00
#
_symmetry.space_group_name_H-M   'P 1'
#
loop_
_entity.id
_entity.type
_entity.pdbx_description
1 polymer ?
#
loop_
_entity_poly.entity_id
_entity_poly.type
_entity_poly.pdbx_seq_one_letter_code
_entity_poly.pdbx_strand_id
1 'polypeptide(L)'
;TVQFIFQPAEENLEGAIAMMNDNLFERFSVDAIYGIHNVPEQLGTFSIRPGPLMAASNRWYVTFRGTGDHGEAGAHLATAL
;
A
#
# COMPACT_ATOMS: atom_id res chain seq x y z
N THR A 1 1.36 7.17 -28.69
CA THR A 1 2.35 6.19 -28.18
C THR A 1 1.70 5.37 -27.09
N VAL A 2 2.10 4.12 -26.88
CA VAL A 2 1.63 3.31 -25.74
C VAL A 2 2.82 3.07 -24.83
N GLN A 3 2.66 3.38 -23.54
CA GLN A 3 3.68 3.17 -22.50
C GLN A 3 3.21 2.03 -21.59
N PHE A 4 4.07 1.04 -21.36
CA PHE A 4 3.81 -0.03 -20.39
C PHE A 4 4.50 0.31 -19.07
N ILE A 5 3.72 0.42 -18.00
CA ILE A 5 4.20 0.80 -16.67
C ILE A 5 4.11 -0.42 -15.76
N PHE A 6 5.25 -1.01 -15.43
CA PHE A 6 5.34 -2.15 -14.51
C PHE A 6 5.62 -1.63 -13.10
N GLN A 7 4.55 -1.30 -12.38
CA GLN A 7 4.65 -0.70 -11.04
C GLN A 7 5.13 -1.72 -10.00
N PRO A 8 6.16 -1.42 -9.19
CA PRO A 8 6.53 -2.23 -8.03
C PRO A 8 5.65 -1.91 -6.81
N ALA A 9 5.80 -2.69 -5.74
CA ALA A 9 5.37 -2.35 -4.36
C ALA A 9 3.95 -1.75 -4.22
N GLU A 10 2.98 -2.30 -4.95
CA GLU A 10 1.57 -1.85 -4.91
C GLU A 10 0.94 -2.08 -3.53
N GLU A 11 1.17 -3.27 -2.95
CA GLU A 11 0.63 -3.74 -1.66
C GLU A 11 0.95 -2.83 -0.46
N ASN A 12 1.91 -1.92 -0.62
CA ASN A 12 2.36 -0.97 0.40
C ASN A 12 1.96 0.48 0.10
N LEU A 13 1.31 0.74 -1.04
CA LEU A 13 0.92 2.08 -1.51
C LEU A 13 2.11 3.02 -1.80
N GLU A 14 3.31 2.46 -1.96
CA GLU A 14 4.56 3.23 -2.10
C GLU A 14 5.06 3.29 -3.55
N GLY A 15 4.81 2.24 -4.34
CA GLY A 15 5.42 2.11 -5.66
C GLY A 15 5.05 3.20 -6.65
N ALA A 16 3.77 3.51 -6.79
CA ALA A 16 3.31 4.57 -7.70
C ALA A 16 3.91 5.94 -7.34
N ILE A 17 3.95 6.27 -6.04
CA ILE A 17 4.53 7.52 -5.55
C ILE A 17 6.03 7.57 -5.85
N ALA A 18 6.76 6.48 -5.60
CA ALA A 18 8.18 6.39 -5.89
C ALA A 18 8.48 6.58 -7.39
N MET A 19 7.68 5.99 -8.29
CA MET A 19 7.86 6.18 -9.74
C MET A 19 7.57 7.62 -10.18
N MET A 20 6.52 8.26 -9.64
CA MET A 20 6.23 9.66 -9.93
C MET A 20 7.36 10.57 -9.46
N ASN A 21 7.94 10.29 -8.28
CA ASN A 21 9.11 11.01 -7.77
C ASN A 21 10.38 10.79 -8.60
N ASP A 22 10.46 9.69 -9.38
CA ASP A 22 11.50 9.43 -10.38
C ASP A 22 11.13 9.97 -11.79
N ASN A 23 10.25 10.98 -11.82
CA ASN A 23 9.86 11.74 -13.01
C ASN A 23 9.19 10.89 -14.10
N LEU A 24 8.44 9.85 -13.71
CA LEU A 24 7.76 8.93 -14.65
C LEU A 24 7.03 9.68 -15.78
N PHE A 25 6.19 10.67 -15.45
CA PHE A 25 5.36 11.35 -16.44
C PHE A 25 6.07 12.47 -17.20
N GLU A 26 7.18 12.98 -16.69
CA GLU A 26 8.03 13.93 -17.44
C GLU A 26 8.84 13.19 -18.50
N ARG A 27 9.37 12.01 -18.15
CA ARG A 27 10.13 11.13 -19.04
C ARG A 27 9.23 10.42 -20.06
N PHE A 28 8.00 10.09 -19.65
CA PHE A 28 7.04 9.34 -20.43
C PHE A 28 5.65 9.99 -20.34
N SER A 29 5.44 11.05 -21.12
CA SER A 29 4.14 11.74 -21.20
C SER A 29 3.02 10.79 -21.67
N VAL A 30 1.87 10.86 -21.01
CA VAL A 30 0.65 10.10 -21.34
C VAL A 30 -0.58 10.99 -21.26
N ASP A 31 -1.51 10.81 -22.19
CA ASP A 31 -2.79 11.55 -22.22
C ASP A 31 -3.87 10.89 -21.35
N ALA A 32 -3.74 9.58 -21.09
CA ALA A 32 -4.64 8.78 -20.29
C ALA A 32 -3.89 7.62 -19.64
N ILE A 33 -4.32 7.23 -18.43
CA ILE A 33 -3.79 6.08 -17.68
C ILE A 33 -4.89 5.04 -17.49
N TYR A 34 -4.54 3.77 -17.66
CA TYR A 34 -5.45 2.63 -17.50
C TYR A 34 -4.78 1.62 -16.58
N GLY A 35 -5.55 1.10 -15.62
CA GLY A 35 -5.14 0.03 -14.72
C GLY A 35 -6.19 -1.08 -14.70
N ILE A 36 -5.77 -2.29 -14.36
CA ILE A 36 -6.66 -3.44 -14.22
C ILE A 36 -6.22 -4.25 -13.00
N HIS A 37 -7.20 -4.78 -12.27
CA HIS A 37 -6.97 -5.72 -11.20
C HIS A 37 -7.89 -6.92 -11.43
N ASN A 38 -7.36 -8.13 -11.35
CA ASN A 38 -8.21 -9.32 -11.34
C ASN A 38 -8.85 -9.47 -9.96
N VAL A 39 -10.11 -9.89 -9.93
CA VAL A 39 -10.84 -10.16 -8.69
C VAL A 39 -11.53 -11.51 -8.83
N PRO A 40 -11.82 -12.20 -7.72
CA PRO A 40 -12.56 -13.47 -7.75
C PRO A 40 -14.06 -13.23 -8.01
N GLU A 41 -14.38 -12.56 -9.12
CA GLU A 41 -15.74 -12.32 -9.62
C GLU A 41 -16.05 -13.22 -10.82
N GLN A 42 -17.15 -12.95 -11.53
CA GLN A 42 -17.58 -13.72 -12.68
C GLN A 42 -16.51 -13.74 -13.78
N LEU A 43 -16.07 -14.94 -14.17
CA LEU A 43 -15.07 -15.13 -15.21
C LEU A 43 -15.54 -14.54 -16.55
N GLY A 44 -14.62 -13.89 -17.26
CA GLY A 44 -14.88 -13.33 -18.60
C GLY A 44 -15.65 -12.03 -18.60
N THR A 45 -15.79 -11.37 -17.44
CA THR A 45 -16.46 -10.08 -17.32
C THR A 45 -15.49 -8.98 -16.89
N PHE A 46 -15.84 -7.74 -17.22
CA PHE A 46 -15.15 -6.53 -16.76
C PHE A 46 -16.16 -5.61 -16.10
N SER A 47 -15.83 -5.10 -14.92
CA SER A 47 -16.63 -4.14 -14.17
C SER A 47 -15.93 -2.78 -14.17
N ILE A 48 -16.65 -1.71 -14.51
CA ILE A 48 -16.14 -0.33 -14.49
C ILE A 48 -17.18 0.60 -13.83
N ARG A 49 -16.72 1.71 -13.28
CA ARG A 49 -17.57 2.74 -12.67
C ARG A 49 -17.04 4.14 -13.00
N PRO A 50 -17.88 5.08 -13.49
CA PRO A 50 -17.49 6.48 -13.57
C PRO A 50 -17.41 7.11 -12.18
N GLY A 51 -16.40 7.96 -11.96
CA GLY A 51 -16.14 8.59 -10.67
C GLY A 51 -15.38 7.66 -9.70
N PRO A 52 -15.46 7.91 -8.37
CA PRO A 52 -14.74 7.12 -7.38
C PRO A 52 -15.10 5.63 -7.42
N LEU A 53 -14.09 4.75 -7.50
CA LEU A 53 -14.22 3.29 -7.56
C LEU A 53 -13.89 2.60 -6.22
N MET A 54 -12.84 3.05 -5.53
CA MET A 54 -12.33 2.43 -4.30
C MET A 54 -12.25 3.44 -3.15
N ALA A 55 -12.23 2.94 -1.91
CA ALA A 55 -11.99 3.75 -0.72
C ALA A 55 -10.50 4.14 -0.59
N ALA A 56 -10.22 5.25 0.07
CA ALA A 56 -8.86 5.57 0.47
C ALA A 56 -8.37 4.57 1.52
N SER A 57 -7.07 4.24 1.48
CA SER A 57 -6.41 3.36 2.44
C SER A 57 -5.20 4.07 3.05
N ASN A 58 -4.90 3.74 4.30
CA ASN A 58 -3.70 4.20 4.99
C ASN A 58 -3.22 3.11 5.96
N ARG A 59 -1.92 3.08 6.24
CA ARG A 59 -1.31 2.13 7.17
C ARG A 59 -0.63 2.89 8.30
N TRP A 60 -0.83 2.40 9.52
CA TRP A 60 -0.21 2.96 10.71
C TRP A 60 0.36 1.85 11.57
N TYR A 61 1.36 2.19 12.37
CA TYR A 61 2.01 1.28 13.29
C TYR A 61 1.88 1.83 14.70
N VAL A 62 1.50 0.98 15.66
CA VAL A 62 1.58 1.29 17.08
C VAL A 62 2.63 0.39 17.71
N THR A 63 3.60 1.01 18.35
CA THR A 63 4.62 0.31 19.12
C THR A 63 4.28 0.39 20.60
N PHE A 64 3.98 -0.75 21.21
CA PHE A 64 3.84 -0.85 22.66
C PHE A 64 5.22 -1.01 23.27
N ARG A 65 5.57 -0.10 24.19
CA ARG A 65 6.81 -0.16 24.97
C ARG A 65 6.45 -0.40 26.42
N GLY A 66 6.98 -1.48 26.97
CA GLY A 66 6.90 -1.81 28.39
C GLY A 66 8.25 -2.31 28.87
N THR A 67 8.32 -2.67 30.14
CA THR A 67 9.50 -3.30 30.72
C THR A 67 9.26 -4.80 30.82
N GLY A 68 10.21 -5.62 30.36
CA GLY A 68 10.19 -7.07 30.58
C GLY A 68 10.78 -7.48 31.94
N ASP A 69 10.33 -8.61 32.47
CA ASP A 69 10.86 -9.29 33.66
C ASP A 69 10.66 -10.82 33.51
N HIS A 70 11.14 -11.63 34.47
CA HIS A 70 10.94 -13.07 34.49
C HIS A 70 9.45 -13.45 34.66
N GLY A 71 9.00 -14.43 33.87
CA GLY A 71 7.61 -14.89 33.86
C GLY A 71 7.24 -15.74 35.07
N GLU A 72 7.10 -15.12 36.24
CA GLU A 72 6.60 -15.74 37.48
C GLU A 72 5.83 -14.71 38.32
N ALA A 73 5.67 -14.94 39.63
CA ALA A 73 5.07 -14.02 40.59
C ALA A 73 5.99 -12.82 40.85
N GLY A 74 6.10 -11.89 39.90
CA GLY A 74 6.99 -10.73 39.99
C GLY A 74 6.64 -9.55 39.11
N ALA A 75 5.57 -9.61 38.30
CA ALA A 75 5.29 -8.59 37.28
C ALA A 75 5.23 -7.12 37.78
N HIS A 76 4.90 -6.90 39.06
CA HIS A 76 4.90 -5.56 39.69
C HIS A 76 6.31 -5.00 39.96
N LEU A 77 7.36 -5.80 39.80
CA LEU A 77 8.77 -5.45 39.99
C LEU A 77 9.48 -5.14 38.67
N ALA A 78 8.80 -5.23 37.52
CA ALA A 78 9.37 -4.89 36.22
C ALA A 78 9.70 -3.38 36.17
N THR A 79 10.98 -3.04 36.24
CA THR A 79 11.48 -1.65 36.16
C THR A 79 12.28 -1.41 34.89
N ALA A 80 12.00 -0.32 34.18
CA ALA A 80 12.90 0.13 33.11
C ALA A 80 14.27 0.46 33.74
N LEU A 81 15.33 -0.20 33.27
CA LEU A 81 16.71 0.21 33.57
C LEU A 81 17.01 1.55 32.89
#